data_AF-A0A956IVD8-F1
#
_entry.id   AF-A0A956IVD8-F1
#
_cell.length_a   1.000
_cell.length_b   1.000
_cell.length_c   1.000
_cell.angle_alpha   90.00
_cell.angle_beta   90.00
_cell.angle_gamma   90.00
#
_symmetry.space_group_name_H-M   'P 1'
#
loop_
_entity.id
_entity.type
_entity.pdbx_description
1 polymer ?
#
loop_
_entity_poly.entity_id
_entity_poly.type
_entity_poly.pdbx_seq_one_letter_code
_entity_poly.pdbx_strand_id
1 'polypeptide(L)'
;MSSGSSERDGEVLCLGLRFADEAARRAHFRARLRERLSADGAALEAEGAPLGGLDAIVALSDPPHYTACPNPFIAEARELFNERPPPAVGPLVADVREGKGDPVYNAHSYHTKVPHRAIMRFLLHYTEPGAVVLDPFAGTGMTGVAAAFCGHADAALRAQIEGERAAAGLGPPRWGERRAILADLSSVAAFVAHRFCSPSEPPRFEAAARRILAEVEAELGWMYETRHDDGRVGRIHYVLWSDVFLCPECGGELVFWEVAVDRQAGRVRRRFRCPVCGAGLARAGLRRAFEEVDELDLGGRWRRARRSPVLIRYAVPGIAGRLEKRPDADDLARIDQIDRLRGGAWFPRDRLPPGEETRRNDDAGLTHVHHFYTRRNLLALAALRARIWPAMDEAPALGMWFTSAHAWGTRLNRLLLSNYFQRRGGVIGQTLQGTLYVSSLSVETNVLERFRLRIASVPHTAPRRT
;
A
#
# COMPACT_ATOMS: atom_id res chain seq x y z
N MET A 1 -15.34 -14.17 -4.82
CA MET A 1 -16.29 -15.01 -4.08
C MET A 1 -15.48 -15.90 -3.14
N SER A 2 -16.04 -16.22 -1.96
CA SER A 2 -15.38 -16.72 -0.74
C SER A 2 -14.88 -15.63 0.21
N SER A 3 -15.82 -14.79 0.68
CA SER A 3 -15.71 -14.14 1.98
C SER A 3 -15.82 -15.21 3.06
N GLY A 4 -14.75 -15.40 3.84
CA GLY A 4 -14.80 -16.25 5.02
C GLY A 4 -15.73 -15.67 6.07
N SER A 5 -17.00 -16.05 6.03
CA SER A 5 -17.75 -16.30 7.25
C SER A 5 -17.12 -17.54 7.88
N SER A 6 -16.49 -17.39 9.03
CA SER A 6 -16.26 -18.55 9.89
C SER A 6 -17.63 -19.00 10.42
N GLU A 7 -18.34 -19.81 9.65
CA GLU A 7 -19.41 -20.69 10.17
C GLU A 7 -18.75 -21.79 11.02
N ARG A 8 -18.23 -21.40 12.18
CA ARG A 8 -17.77 -22.33 13.22
C ARG A 8 -18.36 -21.93 14.56
N ASP A 9 -19.68 -21.97 14.58
CA ASP A 9 -20.60 -22.44 15.62
C ASP A 9 -21.95 -21.80 15.29
N GLY A 10 -23.01 -22.59 15.07
CA GLY A 10 -24.34 -22.10 14.69
C GLY A 10 -24.99 -21.17 15.72
N GLU A 11 -24.34 -20.96 16.86
CA GLU A 11 -24.83 -20.15 17.97
C GLU A 11 -24.67 -18.65 17.69
N VAL A 12 -25.77 -17.90 17.77
CA VAL A 12 -25.80 -16.45 17.58
C VAL A 12 -25.85 -15.76 18.94
N LEU A 13 -24.87 -14.89 19.22
CA LEU A 13 -24.89 -13.99 20.38
C LEU A 13 -25.45 -12.63 19.96
N CYS A 14 -26.58 -12.22 20.55
CA CYS A 14 -27.20 -10.93 20.25
C CYS A 14 -27.74 -10.29 21.53
N LEU A 15 -27.29 -9.05 21.80
CA LEU A 15 -27.60 -8.29 23.01
C LEU A 15 -27.40 -9.08 24.33
N GLY A 16 -26.34 -9.89 24.42
CA GLY A 16 -26.03 -10.71 25.60
C GLY A 16 -26.82 -12.03 25.69
N LEU A 17 -27.73 -12.30 24.76
CA LEU A 17 -28.51 -13.54 24.67
C LEU A 17 -27.90 -14.48 23.63
N ARG A 18 -27.93 -15.79 23.92
CA ARG A 18 -27.47 -16.86 23.03
C ARG A 18 -28.66 -17.51 22.33
N PHE A 19 -28.54 -17.71 21.02
CA PHE A 19 -29.56 -18.32 20.17
C PHE A 19 -28.95 -19.46 19.38
N ALA A 20 -29.74 -20.50 19.11
CA ALA A 20 -29.29 -21.67 18.35
C ALA A 20 -28.98 -21.36 16.88
N ASP A 21 -29.60 -20.31 16.32
CA ASP A 21 -29.37 -19.79 14.97
C ASP A 21 -29.99 -18.38 14.80
N GLU A 22 -29.82 -17.81 13.61
CA GLU A 22 -30.33 -16.49 13.23
C GLU A 22 -31.87 -16.44 13.13
N ALA A 23 -32.52 -17.56 12.83
CA ALA A 23 -33.98 -17.64 12.76
C ALA A 23 -34.60 -17.56 14.16
N ALA A 24 -34.03 -18.26 15.13
CA ALA A 24 -34.41 -18.22 16.54
C ALA A 24 -34.19 -16.82 17.13
N ARG A 25 -33.05 -16.18 16.83
CA ARG A 25 -32.78 -14.79 17.19
C ARG A 25 -33.85 -13.86 16.62
N ARG A 26 -34.09 -13.92 15.30
CA ARG A 26 -35.07 -13.06 14.61
C ARG A 26 -36.48 -13.25 15.15
N ALA A 27 -36.92 -14.48 15.37
CA ALA A 27 -38.24 -14.77 15.94
C ALA A 27 -38.40 -14.16 17.34
N HIS A 28 -37.40 -14.33 18.20
CA HIS A 28 -37.38 -13.78 19.55
C HIS A 28 -37.51 -12.25 19.54
N PHE A 29 -36.67 -11.56 18.79
CA PHE A 29 -36.69 -10.09 18.77
C PHE A 29 -37.89 -9.50 18.03
N ARG A 30 -38.47 -10.19 17.04
CA ARG A 30 -39.73 -9.77 16.41
C ARG A 30 -40.92 -9.89 17.36
N ALA A 31 -40.94 -10.92 18.21
CA ALA A 31 -41.96 -11.05 19.25
C ALA A 31 -41.84 -9.88 20.26
N ARG A 32 -40.61 -9.58 20.72
CA ARG A 32 -40.35 -8.43 21.60
C ARG A 32 -40.69 -7.10 20.97
N LEU A 33 -40.44 -6.92 19.67
CA LEU A 33 -40.80 -5.71 18.94
C LEU A 33 -42.33 -5.54 18.91
N ARG A 34 -43.06 -6.63 18.60
CA ARG A 34 -44.53 -6.63 18.60
C ARG A 34 -45.08 -6.25 19.97
N GLU A 35 -44.54 -6.83 21.04
CA GLU A 35 -44.93 -6.53 22.42
C GLU A 35 -44.72 -5.05 22.75
N ARG A 36 -43.54 -4.49 22.45
CA ARG A 36 -43.23 -3.07 22.71
C ARG A 36 -44.16 -2.12 21.96
N LEU A 37 -44.35 -2.35 20.66
CA LEU A 37 -45.20 -1.51 19.83
C LEU A 37 -46.69 -1.65 20.18
N SER A 38 -47.12 -2.79 20.72
CA SER A 38 -48.50 -2.97 21.21
C SER A 38 -48.73 -2.26 22.54
N ALA A 39 -47.70 -2.17 23.39
CA ALA A 39 -47.76 -1.50 24.68
C ALA A 39 -47.63 0.03 24.57
N ASP A 40 -46.95 0.53 23.54
CA ASP A 40 -46.70 1.95 23.30
C ASP A 40 -47.25 2.40 21.94
N GLY A 41 -48.57 2.62 21.90
CA GLY A 41 -49.27 3.06 20.69
C GLY A 41 -48.79 4.41 20.14
N ALA A 42 -48.18 5.26 20.97
CA ALA A 42 -47.63 6.54 20.55
C ALA A 42 -46.38 6.39 19.65
N ALA A 43 -45.64 5.29 19.77
CA ALA A 43 -44.47 5.00 18.94
C ALA A 43 -44.83 4.74 17.46
N LEU A 44 -46.08 4.37 17.18
CA LEU A 44 -46.62 4.17 15.83
C LEU A 44 -47.08 5.49 15.17
N GLU A 45 -47.31 6.53 15.98
CA GLU A 45 -47.82 7.84 15.53
C GLU A 45 -46.73 8.93 15.53
N ALA A 46 -45.52 8.63 16.00
CA ALA A 46 -44.41 9.57 16.07
C ALA A 46 -43.93 10.04 14.68
N GLU A 47 -43.41 11.26 14.61
CA GLU A 47 -42.81 11.81 13.39
C GLU A 47 -41.67 10.91 12.89
N GLY A 48 -41.78 10.38 11.66
CA GLY A 48 -40.86 9.39 11.11
C GLY A 48 -41.26 7.93 11.29
N ALA A 49 -42.40 7.64 11.93
CA ALA A 49 -42.98 6.30 11.97
C ALA A 49 -43.52 5.88 10.60
N PRO A 50 -43.42 4.58 10.25
CA PRO A 50 -43.90 4.07 8.97
C PRO A 50 -45.43 4.08 8.91
N LEU A 51 -46.01 4.40 7.75
CA LEU A 51 -47.47 4.47 7.50
C LEU A 51 -48.20 3.10 7.50
N GLY A 52 -47.59 2.06 8.09
CA GLY A 52 -48.08 0.68 8.08
C GLY A 52 -48.54 0.21 9.46
N GLY A 53 -49.49 -0.74 9.51
CA GLY A 53 -49.92 -1.37 10.75
C GLY A 53 -48.81 -2.20 11.42
N LEU A 54 -49.01 -2.54 12.69
CA LEU A 54 -48.08 -3.30 13.53
C LEU A 54 -47.43 -4.50 12.83
N ASP A 55 -48.23 -5.33 12.16
CA ASP A 55 -47.74 -6.54 11.49
C ASP A 55 -46.83 -6.23 10.30
N ALA A 56 -47.10 -5.15 9.55
CA ALA A 56 -46.23 -4.72 8.45
C ALA A 56 -44.88 -4.21 8.97
N ILE A 57 -44.89 -3.46 10.08
CA ILE A 57 -43.67 -2.97 10.73
C ILE A 57 -42.82 -4.15 11.20
N VAL A 58 -43.42 -5.11 11.90
CA VAL A 58 -42.69 -6.30 12.41
C VAL A 58 -42.16 -7.16 11.27
N ALA A 59 -42.93 -7.32 10.19
CA ALA A 59 -42.52 -8.12 9.02
C ALA A 59 -41.32 -7.50 8.28
N LEU A 60 -41.30 -6.18 8.13
CA LEU A 60 -40.21 -5.42 7.50
C LEU A 60 -38.98 -5.26 8.41
N SER A 61 -39.14 -5.44 9.72
CA SER A 61 -38.06 -5.27 10.69
C SER A 61 -37.21 -6.54 10.83
N ASP A 62 -35.92 -6.34 11.16
CA ASP A 62 -35.00 -7.37 11.63
C ASP A 62 -34.38 -6.97 12.98
N PRO A 63 -35.22 -6.84 14.03
CA PRO A 63 -34.76 -6.37 15.33
C PRO A 63 -33.76 -7.37 15.93
N PRO A 64 -32.76 -6.94 16.70
CA PRO A 64 -32.54 -5.55 17.11
C PRO A 64 -31.70 -4.75 16.09
N HIS A 65 -31.25 -5.37 15.00
CA HIS A 65 -30.35 -4.75 14.03
C HIS A 65 -31.02 -3.66 13.18
N TYR A 66 -32.28 -3.89 12.80
CA TYR A 66 -33.07 -2.95 12.01
C TYR A 66 -34.53 -3.00 12.42
N THR A 67 -35.17 -1.84 12.51
CA THR A 67 -36.62 -1.73 12.65
C THR A 67 -37.15 -0.71 11.65
N ALA A 68 -38.34 -0.97 11.12
CA ALA A 68 -39.03 -0.03 10.23
C ALA A 68 -39.60 1.20 10.97
N CYS A 69 -39.48 1.25 12.30
CA CYS A 69 -39.80 2.35 13.20
C CYS A 69 -38.54 2.79 13.98
N PRO A 70 -38.57 3.87 14.79
CA PRO A 70 -37.50 4.17 15.74
C PRO A 70 -37.12 2.93 16.55
N ASN A 71 -35.84 2.57 16.59
CA ASN A 71 -35.41 1.27 17.07
C ASN A 71 -35.46 1.17 18.60
N PRO A 72 -36.39 0.39 19.18
CA PRO A 72 -36.59 0.35 20.62
C PRO A 72 -35.51 -0.46 21.34
N PHE A 73 -34.62 -1.15 20.61
CA PHE A 73 -33.54 -1.95 21.17
C PHE A 73 -32.22 -1.19 21.29
N ILE A 74 -32.15 0.07 20.80
CA ILE A 74 -30.96 0.92 20.95
C ILE A 74 -30.59 1.09 22.43
N ALA A 75 -31.56 1.24 23.33
CA ALA A 75 -31.30 1.41 24.76
C ALA A 75 -30.57 0.20 25.38
N GLU A 76 -31.00 -1.03 25.05
CA GLU A 76 -30.32 -2.25 25.49
C GLU A 76 -28.92 -2.38 24.88
N ALA A 77 -28.75 -1.97 23.62
CA ALA A 77 -27.43 -1.92 23.02
C ALA A 77 -26.50 -0.96 23.80
N ARG A 78 -27.01 0.20 24.23
CA ARG A 78 -26.24 1.18 25.03
C ARG A 78 -25.85 0.64 26.41
N GLU A 79 -26.74 -0.11 27.07
CA GLU A 79 -26.45 -0.76 28.36
C GLU A 79 -25.29 -1.75 28.24
N LEU A 80 -25.22 -2.53 27.16
CA LEU A 80 -24.10 -3.46 26.90
C LEU A 80 -22.76 -2.74 26.72
N PHE A 81 -22.80 -1.53 26.19
CA PHE A 81 -21.61 -0.69 26.04
C PHE A 81 -21.23 0.05 27.33
N ASN A 82 -22.02 -0.09 28.41
CA ASN A 82 -21.83 0.59 29.69
C ASN A 82 -21.69 2.12 29.50
N GLU A 83 -22.48 2.65 28.57
CA GLU A 83 -22.34 4.02 28.10
C GLU A 83 -22.83 5.01 29.17
N ARG A 84 -21.99 5.99 29.50
CA ARG A 84 -22.38 7.11 30.38
C ARG A 84 -23.00 8.22 29.55
N PRO A 85 -24.00 8.97 30.08
CA PRO A 85 -24.53 10.12 29.38
C PRO A 85 -23.40 11.10 29.05
N PRO A 86 -23.38 11.68 27.83
CA PRO A 86 -22.35 12.64 27.46
C PRO A 86 -22.45 13.89 28.34
N PRO A 87 -21.35 14.66 28.47
CA PRO A 87 -21.37 15.95 29.14
C PRO A 87 -22.45 16.86 28.52
N ALA A 88 -23.25 17.51 29.37
CA ALA A 88 -24.21 18.52 28.94
C ALA A 88 -23.48 19.83 28.61
N VAL A 89 -22.77 19.84 27.48
CA VAL A 89 -22.00 20.99 26.98
C VAL A 89 -22.70 21.63 25.79
N GLY A 90 -22.61 22.96 25.68
CA GLY A 90 -23.09 23.68 24.49
C GLY A 90 -22.26 23.39 23.24
N PRO A 91 -22.66 23.91 22.07
CA PRO A 91 -21.91 23.74 20.81
C PRO A 91 -20.45 24.17 20.95
N LEU A 92 -19.54 23.41 20.34
CA LEU A 92 -18.13 23.82 20.21
C LEU A 92 -18.04 25.02 19.26
N VAL A 93 -17.77 26.21 19.80
CA VAL A 93 -17.68 27.48 19.06
C VAL A 93 -16.25 27.85 18.63
N ALA A 94 -15.29 26.94 18.81
CA ALA A 94 -13.89 27.16 18.44
C ALA A 94 -13.64 26.83 16.95
N ASP A 95 -12.88 27.69 16.27
CA ASP A 95 -12.45 27.49 14.88
C ASP A 95 -11.44 26.32 14.80
N VAL A 96 -11.86 25.17 14.29
CA VAL A 96 -10.99 23.99 14.16
C VAL A 96 -10.25 24.02 12.83
N ARG A 97 -8.95 24.33 12.86
CA ARG A 97 -8.08 24.34 11.66
C ARG A 97 -6.92 23.38 11.85
N GLU A 98 -6.80 22.41 10.96
CA GLU A 98 -5.70 21.44 10.97
C GLU A 98 -5.16 21.21 9.56
N GLY A 99 -3.84 21.10 9.49
CA GLY A 99 -3.14 20.80 8.25
C GLY A 99 -3.24 19.31 7.88
N LYS A 100 -3.02 19.02 6.59
CA LYS A 100 -2.91 17.65 6.06
C LYS A 100 -1.47 17.10 6.11
N GLY A 101 -0.57 17.78 6.82
CA GLY A 101 0.87 17.46 6.85
C GLY A 101 1.25 16.32 7.79
N ASP A 102 0.34 15.86 8.66
CA ASP A 102 0.64 14.85 9.66
C ASP A 102 1.01 13.49 9.02
N PRO A 103 2.06 12.78 9.50
CA PRO A 103 2.47 11.48 8.94
C PRO A 103 1.36 10.42 8.95
N VAL A 104 0.52 10.38 9.98
CA VAL A 104 -0.62 9.45 10.07
C VAL A 104 -1.68 9.79 9.02
N TYR A 105 -1.91 11.09 8.78
CA TYR A 105 -2.80 11.51 7.69
C TYR A 105 -2.27 11.05 6.32
N ASN A 106 -0.97 11.20 6.09
CA ASN A 106 -0.33 10.92 4.80
C ASN A 106 0.01 9.44 4.55
N ALA A 107 -0.05 8.58 5.56
CA ALA A 107 0.31 7.16 5.43
C ALA A 107 -0.53 6.40 4.38
N HIS A 108 -1.83 6.70 4.29
CA HIS A 108 -2.72 6.17 3.26
C HIS A 108 -3.63 7.27 2.72
N SER A 109 -3.54 7.51 1.41
CA SER A 109 -4.44 8.39 0.68
C SER A 109 -5.82 7.74 0.54
N TYR A 110 -6.86 8.54 0.76
CA TYR A 110 -8.25 8.15 0.56
C TYR A 110 -9.08 9.40 0.33
N HIS A 111 -10.18 9.28 -0.41
CA HIS A 111 -11.06 10.42 -0.67
C HIS A 111 -11.62 10.98 0.64
N THR A 112 -11.76 12.31 0.69
CA THR A 112 -12.43 13.04 1.79
C THR A 112 -11.91 12.74 3.21
N LYS A 113 -10.65 12.28 3.35
CA LYS A 113 -10.03 12.01 4.65
C LYS A 113 -9.92 13.28 5.50
N VAL A 114 -10.35 13.21 6.75
CA VAL A 114 -10.27 14.31 7.75
C VAL A 114 -9.11 14.06 8.71
N PRO A 115 -8.28 15.06 9.07
CA PRO A 115 -7.22 14.90 10.07
C PRO A 115 -7.76 14.48 11.44
N HIS A 116 -7.15 13.45 12.06
CA HIS A 116 -7.57 12.97 13.38
C HIS A 116 -7.45 14.05 14.46
N ARG A 117 -6.44 14.93 14.36
CA ARG A 117 -6.25 16.08 15.26
C ARG A 117 -7.47 17.01 15.28
N ALA A 118 -8.15 17.19 14.15
CA ALA A 118 -9.37 17.99 14.10
C ALA A 118 -10.50 17.28 14.86
N ILE A 119 -10.68 15.98 14.62
CA ILE A 119 -11.70 15.14 15.26
C ILE A 119 -11.51 15.09 16.79
N MET A 120 -10.27 15.06 17.27
CA MET A 120 -9.95 15.05 18.70
C MET A 120 -10.62 16.19 19.48
N ARG A 121 -10.75 17.39 18.89
CA ARG A 121 -11.40 18.54 19.55
C ARG A 121 -12.87 18.30 19.82
N PHE A 122 -13.57 17.67 18.88
CA PHE A 122 -14.96 17.27 19.05
C PHE A 122 -15.10 16.17 20.11
N LEU A 123 -14.22 15.15 20.07
CA LEU A 123 -14.24 14.08 21.07
C LEU A 123 -13.96 14.61 22.48
N LEU A 124 -12.96 15.47 22.65
CA LEU A 124 -12.59 16.06 23.94
C LEU A 124 -13.66 17.01 24.49
N HIS A 125 -14.51 17.57 23.62
CA HIS A 125 -15.59 18.45 24.02
C HIS A 125 -16.87 17.69 24.40
N TYR A 126 -17.29 16.74 23.55
CA TYR A 126 -18.59 16.07 23.69
C TYR A 126 -18.53 14.71 24.41
N THR A 127 -17.36 14.23 24.81
CA THR A 127 -17.21 12.89 25.42
C THR A 127 -16.23 12.88 26.59
N GLU A 128 -16.40 11.92 27.49
CA GLU A 128 -15.45 11.62 28.58
C GLU A 128 -14.49 10.48 28.19
N PRO A 129 -13.33 10.37 28.85
CA PRO A 129 -12.48 9.18 28.75
C PRO A 129 -13.28 7.88 28.95
N GLY A 130 -13.03 6.89 28.08
CA GLY A 130 -13.73 5.60 28.08
C GLY A 130 -15.07 5.58 27.35
N ALA A 131 -15.58 6.72 26.90
CA ALA A 131 -16.83 6.79 26.13
C ALA A 131 -16.75 5.98 24.82
N VAL A 132 -17.91 5.49 24.37
CA VAL A 132 -18.05 4.84 23.07
C VAL A 132 -18.40 5.89 22.01
N VAL A 133 -17.72 5.83 20.88
CA VAL A 133 -17.89 6.74 19.74
C VAL A 133 -18.25 5.89 18.53
N LEU A 134 -19.44 6.09 17.97
CA LEU A 134 -19.88 5.45 16.74
C LEU A 134 -19.57 6.36 15.55
N ASP A 135 -18.84 5.83 14.58
CA ASP A 135 -18.67 6.44 13.26
C ASP A 135 -19.15 5.46 12.17
N PRO A 136 -20.40 5.62 11.68
CA PRO A 136 -20.97 4.73 10.69
C PRO A 136 -20.50 5.01 9.25
N PHE A 137 -19.65 6.04 9.06
CA PHE A 137 -19.08 6.45 7.77
C PHE A 137 -17.58 6.65 7.90
N ALA A 138 -16.91 5.68 8.51
CA ALA A 138 -15.57 5.84 9.04
C ALA A 138 -14.50 6.12 7.97
N GLY A 139 -14.71 5.69 6.72
CA GLY A 139 -13.70 5.77 5.67
C GLY A 139 -12.38 5.16 6.13
N THR A 140 -11.35 5.98 6.24
CA THR A 140 -10.02 5.54 6.74
C THR A 140 -9.94 5.34 8.25
N GLY A 141 -11.02 5.54 9.00
CA GLY A 141 -11.06 5.32 10.45
C GLY A 141 -10.39 6.40 11.30
N MET A 142 -10.33 7.64 10.81
CA MET A 142 -9.66 8.73 11.53
C MET A 142 -10.33 9.08 12.86
N THR A 143 -11.61 8.77 13.03
CA THR A 143 -12.30 8.85 14.32
C THR A 143 -11.74 7.87 15.33
N GLY A 144 -11.38 6.64 14.91
CA GLY A 144 -10.72 5.66 15.79
C GLY A 144 -9.30 6.08 16.16
N VAL A 145 -8.56 6.64 15.20
CA VAL A 145 -7.25 7.24 15.47
C VAL A 145 -7.38 8.38 16.48
N ALA A 146 -8.32 9.29 16.28
CA ALA A 146 -8.58 10.41 17.19
C ALA A 146 -8.95 9.92 18.60
N ALA A 147 -9.83 8.92 18.69
CA ALA A 147 -10.26 8.31 19.95
C ALA A 147 -9.08 7.75 20.77
N ALA A 148 -8.14 7.06 20.12
CA ALA A 148 -6.90 6.59 20.77
C ALA A 148 -5.94 7.74 21.11
N PHE A 149 -5.77 8.71 20.21
CA PHE A 149 -4.85 9.85 20.39
C PHE A 149 -5.30 10.82 21.47
N CYS A 150 -6.59 10.85 21.83
CA CYS A 150 -7.05 11.57 23.03
C CYS A 150 -6.37 11.06 24.31
N GLY A 151 -5.84 9.83 24.36
CA GLY A 151 -5.00 9.34 25.47
C GLY A 151 -3.51 9.59 25.29
N HIS A 152 -3.05 9.66 24.04
CA HIS A 152 -1.63 9.58 23.66
C HIS A 152 -1.07 10.86 22.99
N ALA A 153 -1.83 11.96 23.01
CA ALA A 153 -1.40 13.23 22.44
C ALA A 153 -0.08 13.72 23.05
N ASP A 154 0.84 14.19 22.20
CA ASP A 154 2.09 14.79 22.64
C ASP A 154 1.87 16.13 23.37
N ALA A 155 2.90 16.60 24.09
CA ALA A 155 2.81 17.82 24.89
C ALA A 155 2.48 19.07 24.06
N ALA A 156 2.94 19.14 22.81
CA ALA A 156 2.70 20.29 21.95
C ALA A 156 1.23 20.36 21.51
N LEU A 157 0.66 19.23 21.09
CA LEU A 157 -0.75 19.13 20.71
C LEU A 157 -1.67 19.35 21.92
N ARG A 158 -1.28 18.86 23.11
CA ARG A 158 -2.03 19.11 24.35
C ARG A 158 -2.08 20.60 24.67
N ALA A 159 -0.93 21.26 24.71
CA ALA A 159 -0.83 22.70 24.97
C ALA A 159 -1.62 23.53 23.93
N GLN A 160 -1.57 23.12 22.66
CA GLN A 160 -2.35 23.76 21.60
C GLN A 160 -3.86 23.67 21.88
N ILE A 161 -4.39 22.46 22.11
CA ILE A 161 -5.83 22.27 22.34
C ILE A 161 -6.30 22.94 23.63
N GLU A 162 -5.48 22.92 24.69
CA GLU A 162 -5.78 23.60 25.94
C GLU A 162 -5.82 25.13 25.78
N GLY A 163 -4.88 25.70 25.02
CA GLY A 163 -4.87 27.13 24.69
C GLY A 163 -6.08 27.55 23.86
N GLU A 164 -6.45 26.76 22.84
CA GLU A 164 -7.65 26.99 22.02
C GLU A 164 -8.94 26.98 22.89
N ARG A 165 -9.03 26.05 23.84
CA ARG A 165 -10.16 25.96 24.78
C ARG A 165 -10.21 27.15 25.74
N ALA A 166 -9.08 27.53 26.32
CA ALA A 166 -8.99 28.69 27.20
C ALA A 166 -9.41 29.98 26.48
N ALA A 167 -8.98 30.18 25.23
CA ALA A 167 -9.39 31.31 24.40
C ALA A 167 -10.90 31.33 24.10
N ALA A 168 -11.54 30.15 24.05
CA ALA A 168 -12.98 29.99 23.90
C ALA A 168 -13.75 30.08 25.24
N GLY A 169 -13.10 30.40 26.35
CA GLY A 169 -13.71 30.45 27.68
C GLY A 169 -14.06 29.08 28.27
N LEU A 170 -13.48 28.01 27.72
CA LEU A 170 -13.69 26.63 28.17
C LEU A 170 -12.54 26.19 29.09
N GLY A 171 -12.87 25.36 30.09
CA GLY A 171 -11.87 24.70 30.92
C GLY A 171 -11.03 23.67 30.16
N PRO A 172 -9.90 23.22 30.74
CA PRO A 172 -9.06 22.19 30.15
C PRO A 172 -9.87 20.91 29.89
N PRO A 173 -9.61 20.21 28.78
CA PRO A 173 -10.35 19.00 28.46
C PRO A 173 -9.89 17.84 29.33
N ARG A 174 -10.74 16.82 29.45
CA ARG A 174 -10.35 15.55 30.06
C ARG A 174 -9.70 14.65 29.01
N TRP A 175 -8.38 14.53 29.13
CA TRP A 175 -7.56 13.64 28.32
C TRP A 175 -7.77 12.17 28.71
N GLY A 176 -7.71 11.29 27.71
CA GLY A 176 -7.91 9.85 27.87
C GLY A 176 -8.45 9.21 26.59
N GLU A 177 -8.25 7.91 26.43
CA GLU A 177 -8.74 7.19 25.25
C GLU A 177 -10.27 7.12 25.22
N ARG A 178 -10.84 7.04 24.01
CA ARG A 178 -12.24 6.67 23.75
C ARG A 178 -12.27 5.33 22.99
N ARG A 179 -13.39 4.62 23.06
CA ARG A 179 -13.62 3.37 22.32
C ARG A 179 -14.37 3.70 21.05
N ALA A 180 -13.80 3.42 19.88
CA ALA A 180 -14.46 3.71 18.60
C ALA A 180 -15.07 2.44 17.99
N ILE A 181 -16.31 2.53 17.53
CA ILE A 181 -16.93 1.57 16.63
C ILE A 181 -16.98 2.22 15.26
N LEU A 182 -16.26 1.62 14.31
CA LEU A 182 -16.09 2.14 12.96
C LEU A 182 -16.80 1.22 11.97
N ALA A 183 -17.67 1.77 11.14
CA ALA A 183 -18.30 1.05 10.05
C ALA A 183 -18.13 1.80 8.73
N ASP A 184 -17.99 1.04 7.65
CA ASP A 184 -17.99 1.55 6.28
C ASP A 184 -18.44 0.43 5.33
N LEU A 185 -19.14 0.80 4.25
CA LEU A 185 -19.58 -0.16 3.24
C LEU A 185 -18.39 -0.69 2.39
N SER A 186 -17.34 0.11 2.24
CA SER A 186 -16.15 -0.22 1.46
C SER A 186 -15.23 -1.16 2.25
N SER A 187 -14.97 -2.34 1.69
CA SER A 187 -14.01 -3.30 2.28
C SER A 187 -12.59 -2.73 2.34
N VAL A 188 -12.21 -1.86 1.40
CA VAL A 188 -10.91 -1.15 1.42
C VAL A 188 -10.87 -0.12 2.54
N ALA A 189 -11.96 0.61 2.77
CA ALA A 189 -12.07 1.55 3.90
C ALA A 189 -11.91 0.81 5.22
N ALA A 190 -12.67 -0.27 5.43
CA ALA A 190 -12.59 -1.11 6.62
C ALA A 190 -11.19 -1.68 6.83
N PHE A 191 -10.52 -2.17 5.77
CA PHE A 191 -9.13 -2.62 5.85
C PHE A 191 -8.20 -1.49 6.30
N VAL A 192 -8.26 -0.32 5.66
CA VAL A 192 -7.42 0.84 6.01
C VAL A 192 -7.68 1.32 7.44
N ALA A 193 -8.94 1.43 7.85
CA ALA A 193 -9.34 1.78 9.22
C ALA A 193 -8.79 0.78 10.24
N HIS A 194 -8.92 -0.51 9.97
CA HIS A 194 -8.34 -1.56 10.80
C HIS A 194 -6.82 -1.41 10.90
N ARG A 195 -6.13 -1.11 9.78
CA ARG A 195 -4.67 -0.89 9.79
C ARG A 195 -4.25 0.34 10.59
N PHE A 196 -5.01 1.43 10.51
CA PHE A 196 -4.75 2.64 11.30
C PHE A 196 -5.01 2.44 12.79
N CYS A 197 -6.03 1.68 13.15
CA CYS A 197 -6.44 1.50 14.55
C CYS A 197 -5.75 0.30 15.22
N SER A 198 -5.09 -0.56 14.44
CA SER A 198 -4.31 -1.67 14.98
C SER A 198 -2.96 -1.19 15.50
N PRO A 199 -2.56 -1.58 16.73
CA PRO A 199 -1.25 -1.25 17.25
C PRO A 199 -0.15 -1.82 16.35
N SER A 200 0.90 -1.03 16.14
CA SER A 200 2.13 -1.57 15.57
C SER A 200 3.04 -2.05 16.68
N GLU A 201 3.74 -3.16 16.43
CA GLU A 201 4.83 -3.65 17.28
C GLU A 201 6.16 -3.51 16.51
N PRO A 202 6.77 -2.31 16.49
CA PRO A 202 8.04 -2.06 15.80
C PRO A 202 9.12 -3.11 16.06
N PRO A 203 9.39 -3.54 17.31
CA PRO A 203 10.47 -4.50 17.57
C PRO A 203 10.19 -5.86 16.92
N ARG A 204 8.93 -6.32 16.97
CA ARG A 204 8.52 -7.60 16.38
C ARG A 204 8.61 -7.56 14.86
N PHE A 205 8.16 -6.47 14.25
CA PHE A 205 8.32 -6.24 12.82
C PHE A 205 9.80 -6.22 12.42
N GLU A 206 10.64 -5.45 13.12
CA GLU A 206 12.06 -5.31 12.77
C GLU A 206 12.79 -6.65 12.87
N ALA A 207 12.54 -7.43 13.92
CA ALA A 207 13.10 -8.76 14.08
C ALA A 207 12.70 -9.69 12.92
N ALA A 208 11.40 -9.74 12.59
CA ALA A 208 10.89 -10.56 11.49
C ALA A 208 11.44 -10.12 10.13
N ALA A 209 11.46 -8.82 9.84
CA ALA A 209 11.95 -8.27 8.59
C ALA A 209 13.46 -8.52 8.40
N ARG A 210 14.27 -8.36 9.45
CA ARG A 210 15.71 -8.64 9.41
C ARG A 210 15.99 -10.13 9.19
N ARG A 211 15.27 -11.01 9.90
CA ARG A 211 15.38 -12.46 9.71
C ARG A 211 15.07 -12.85 8.26
N ILE A 212 13.90 -12.45 7.76
CA ILE A 212 13.46 -12.77 6.38
C ILE A 212 14.46 -12.23 5.36
N LEU A 213 14.92 -10.98 5.54
CA LEU A 213 15.89 -10.39 4.62
C LEU A 213 17.22 -11.16 4.62
N ALA A 214 17.71 -11.59 5.78
CA ALA A 214 18.94 -12.37 5.89
C ALA A 214 18.80 -13.74 5.21
N GLU A 215 17.67 -14.43 5.38
CA GLU A 215 17.39 -15.70 4.71
C GLU A 215 17.39 -15.56 3.18
N VAL A 216 16.69 -14.55 2.65
CA VAL A 216 16.64 -14.33 1.19
C VAL A 216 17.99 -13.85 0.67
N GLU A 217 18.73 -13.05 1.42
CA GLU A 217 20.07 -12.60 1.01
C GLU A 217 21.09 -13.73 1.01
N ALA A 218 20.99 -14.70 1.91
CA ALA A 218 21.82 -15.91 1.88
C ALA A 218 21.52 -16.76 0.64
N GLU A 219 20.25 -16.87 0.24
CA GLU A 219 19.81 -17.66 -0.93
C GLU A 219 20.14 -16.97 -2.27
N LEU A 220 19.85 -15.67 -2.36
CA LEU A 220 19.73 -14.94 -3.62
C LEU A 220 20.69 -13.73 -3.72
N GLY A 221 21.45 -13.43 -2.68
CA GLY A 221 22.33 -12.26 -2.61
C GLY A 221 23.45 -12.28 -3.65
N TRP A 222 23.93 -13.45 -4.05
CA TRP A 222 24.93 -13.61 -5.11
C TRP A 222 24.47 -13.00 -6.44
N MET A 223 23.16 -12.92 -6.70
CA MET A 223 22.66 -12.30 -7.94
C MET A 223 22.94 -10.80 -7.99
N TYR A 224 23.16 -10.15 -6.86
CA TYR A 224 23.39 -8.71 -6.74
C TYR A 224 24.87 -8.35 -6.53
N GLU A 225 25.77 -9.21 -7.00
CA GLU A 225 27.21 -9.03 -6.91
C GLU A 225 27.85 -8.77 -8.28
N THR A 226 28.92 -7.98 -8.27
CA THR A 226 29.80 -7.70 -9.41
C THR A 226 31.25 -7.76 -8.94
N ARG A 227 32.21 -7.99 -9.84
CA ARG A 227 33.63 -7.82 -9.53
C ARG A 227 34.09 -6.39 -9.76
N HIS A 228 34.92 -5.88 -8.84
CA HIS A 228 35.71 -4.66 -9.01
C HIS A 228 37.04 -4.99 -9.72
N ASP A 229 37.71 -3.98 -10.25
CA ASP A 229 38.91 -4.12 -11.08
C ASP A 229 40.08 -4.80 -10.32
N ASP A 230 40.09 -4.69 -8.99
CA ASP A 230 41.07 -5.36 -8.12
C ASP A 230 40.65 -6.76 -7.64
N GLY A 231 39.56 -7.30 -8.19
CA GLY A 231 39.03 -8.62 -7.87
C GLY A 231 38.07 -8.68 -6.67
N ARG A 232 37.94 -7.61 -5.87
CA ARG A 232 36.97 -7.59 -4.75
C ARG A 232 35.54 -7.69 -5.25
N VAL A 233 34.69 -8.30 -4.43
CA VAL A 233 33.25 -8.38 -4.69
C VAL A 233 32.58 -7.07 -4.28
N GLY A 234 31.90 -6.44 -5.24
CA GLY A 234 31.03 -5.30 -5.04
C GLY A 234 29.56 -5.70 -5.00
N ARG A 235 28.75 -4.96 -4.23
CA ARG A 235 27.29 -5.08 -4.19
C ARG A 235 26.66 -4.08 -5.15
N ILE A 236 25.86 -4.58 -6.08
CA ILE A 236 25.12 -3.80 -7.06
C ILE A 236 24.07 -2.96 -6.33
N HIS A 237 24.03 -1.67 -6.63
CA HIS A 237 22.97 -0.75 -6.22
C HIS A 237 21.85 -0.72 -7.27
N TYR A 238 22.22 -0.59 -8.54
CA TYR A 238 21.33 -0.77 -9.68
C TYR A 238 22.10 -1.12 -10.96
N VAL A 239 21.39 -1.72 -11.91
CA VAL A 239 21.82 -1.91 -13.30
C VAL A 239 20.97 -1.04 -14.22
N LEU A 240 21.61 -0.28 -15.10
CA LEU A 240 20.94 0.47 -16.15
C LEU A 240 20.83 -0.39 -17.40
N TRP A 241 19.60 -0.53 -17.91
CA TRP A 241 19.28 -1.28 -19.11
C TRP A 241 18.84 -0.34 -20.23
N SER A 242 19.38 -0.57 -21.42
CA SER A 242 19.05 0.17 -22.64
C SER A 242 18.30 -0.71 -23.63
N ASP A 243 17.27 -0.15 -24.28
CA ASP A 243 16.70 -0.76 -25.48
C ASP A 243 17.77 -0.89 -26.57
N VAL A 244 17.66 -1.96 -27.35
CA VAL A 244 18.42 -2.16 -28.59
C VAL A 244 17.48 -1.92 -29.76
N PHE A 245 17.91 -1.07 -30.68
CA PHE A 245 17.18 -0.74 -31.90
C PHE A 245 17.94 -1.23 -33.13
N LEU A 246 17.27 -1.26 -34.27
CA LEU A 246 17.86 -1.51 -35.58
C LEU A 246 17.90 -0.21 -36.38
N CYS A 247 19.03 0.05 -37.01
CA CYS A 247 19.17 1.13 -37.99
C CYS A 247 18.18 0.87 -39.15
N PRO A 248 17.35 1.85 -39.56
CA PRO A 248 16.47 1.67 -40.70
C PRO A 248 17.22 1.53 -42.02
N GLU A 249 18.42 2.11 -42.13
CA GLU A 249 19.22 2.12 -43.36
C GLU A 249 20.05 0.85 -43.56
N CYS A 250 20.77 0.39 -42.53
CA CYS A 250 21.70 -0.73 -42.65
C CYS A 250 21.31 -1.98 -41.83
N GLY A 251 20.23 -1.91 -41.04
CA GLY A 251 19.83 -3.01 -40.15
C GLY A 251 20.73 -3.25 -38.94
N GLY A 252 21.85 -2.54 -38.80
CA GLY A 252 22.78 -2.71 -37.68
C GLY A 252 22.15 -2.39 -36.32
N GLU A 253 22.56 -3.14 -35.28
CA GLU A 253 22.07 -2.94 -33.92
C GLU A 253 22.62 -1.68 -33.28
N LEU A 254 21.76 -0.97 -32.55
CA LEU A 254 22.02 0.30 -31.91
C LEU A 254 21.58 0.23 -30.45
N VAL A 255 22.54 0.13 -29.54
CA VAL A 255 22.27 0.28 -28.11
C VAL A 255 21.96 1.75 -27.84
N PHE A 256 20.71 2.06 -27.48
CA PHE A 256 20.23 3.45 -27.38
C PHE A 256 21.09 4.34 -26.48
N TRP A 257 21.53 3.82 -25.34
CA TRP A 257 22.46 4.50 -24.44
C TRP A 257 23.74 4.95 -25.15
N GLU A 258 24.37 4.07 -25.93
CA GLU A 258 25.66 4.33 -26.57
C GLU A 258 25.56 5.37 -27.70
N VAL A 259 24.46 5.33 -28.48
CA VAL A 259 24.32 6.17 -29.67
C VAL A 259 23.65 7.51 -29.39
N ALA A 260 22.72 7.56 -28.43
CA ALA A 260 21.87 8.73 -28.21
C ALA A 260 22.20 9.51 -26.93
N VAL A 261 22.85 8.91 -25.93
CA VAL A 261 23.16 9.62 -24.68
C VAL A 261 24.52 10.29 -24.76
N ASP A 262 24.51 11.62 -24.71
CA ASP A 262 25.71 12.43 -24.62
C ASP A 262 26.11 12.56 -23.15
N ARG A 263 27.13 11.80 -22.73
CA ARG A 263 27.60 11.79 -21.35
C ARG A 263 28.31 13.08 -20.95
N GLN A 264 28.94 13.77 -21.89
CA GLN A 264 29.64 15.03 -21.63
C GLN A 264 28.63 16.18 -21.48
N ALA A 265 27.65 16.25 -22.38
CA ALA A 265 26.60 17.27 -22.33
C ALA A 265 25.45 16.91 -21.38
N GLY A 266 25.44 15.70 -20.82
CA GLY A 266 24.44 15.21 -19.87
C GLY A 266 23.01 15.15 -20.42
N ARG A 267 22.84 14.86 -21.71
CA ARG A 267 21.54 14.92 -22.41
C ARG A 267 21.37 13.80 -23.43
N VAL A 268 20.12 13.49 -23.77
CA VAL A 268 19.81 12.67 -24.95
C VAL A 268 19.85 13.55 -26.19
N ARG A 269 20.65 13.17 -27.19
CA ARG A 269 20.68 13.83 -28.49
C ARG A 269 19.39 13.55 -29.25
N ARG A 270 18.77 14.60 -29.80
CA ARG A 270 17.59 14.45 -30.69
C ARG A 270 17.94 13.74 -31.99
N ARG A 271 19.17 13.94 -32.48
CA ARG A 271 19.73 13.30 -33.67
C ARG A 271 21.13 12.76 -33.34
N PHE A 272 21.46 11.61 -33.90
CA PHE A 272 22.77 10.95 -33.75
C PHE A 272 23.12 10.21 -35.03
N ARG A 273 24.37 9.77 -35.18
CA ARG A 273 24.81 9.01 -36.35
C ARG A 273 24.84 7.52 -36.04
N CYS A 274 24.46 6.70 -37.03
CA CYS A 274 24.70 5.26 -36.97
C CYS A 274 26.21 5.01 -36.93
N PRO A 275 26.73 4.22 -35.96
CA PRO A 275 28.15 3.89 -35.90
C PRO A 275 28.58 2.90 -37.02
N VAL A 276 27.63 2.24 -37.68
CA VAL A 276 27.91 1.26 -38.74
C VAL A 276 27.94 1.90 -40.13
N CYS A 277 26.89 2.64 -40.51
CA CYS A 277 26.78 3.23 -41.86
C CYS A 277 26.87 4.76 -41.91
N GLY A 278 27.00 5.44 -40.76
CA GLY A 278 27.11 6.89 -40.70
C GLY A 278 25.82 7.68 -40.92
N ALA A 279 24.69 7.01 -41.22
CA ALA A 279 23.39 7.63 -41.45
C ALA A 279 22.93 8.51 -40.27
N GLY A 280 22.27 9.63 -40.58
CA GLY A 280 21.69 10.53 -39.59
C GLY A 280 20.34 10.02 -39.08
N LEU A 281 20.25 9.68 -37.80
CA LEU A 281 19.11 9.03 -37.18
C LEU A 281 18.45 9.89 -36.11
N ALA A 282 17.18 9.61 -35.83
CA ALA A 282 16.42 10.12 -34.70
C ALA A 282 15.58 8.98 -34.08
N ARG A 283 15.26 9.09 -32.79
CA ARG A 283 14.57 8.00 -32.04
C ARG A 283 13.28 7.53 -32.71
N ALA A 284 12.48 8.44 -33.26
CA ALA A 284 11.18 8.13 -33.86
C ALA A 284 11.27 7.23 -35.12
N GLY A 285 12.42 7.21 -35.81
CA GLY A 285 12.61 6.41 -37.02
C GLY A 285 13.28 5.05 -36.76
N LEU A 286 13.55 4.70 -35.51
CA LEU A 286 14.20 3.43 -35.17
C LEU A 286 13.18 2.30 -35.05
N ARG A 287 13.57 1.09 -35.46
CA ARG A 287 12.81 -0.14 -35.22
C ARG A 287 13.38 -0.86 -34.00
N ARG A 288 12.54 -1.45 -33.15
CA ARG A 288 13.04 -2.26 -32.01
C ARG A 288 13.74 -3.51 -32.54
N ALA A 289 14.90 -3.85 -31.98
CA ALA A 289 15.45 -5.18 -32.13
C ALA A 289 14.63 -6.14 -31.24
N PHE A 290 14.39 -7.35 -31.73
CA PHE A 290 13.69 -8.39 -30.98
C PHE A 290 14.60 -9.59 -30.78
N GLU A 291 14.42 -10.25 -29.65
CA GLU A 291 15.05 -11.54 -29.36
C GLU A 291 13.96 -12.56 -29.02
N GLU A 292 14.25 -13.82 -29.28
CA GLU A 292 13.43 -14.93 -28.81
C GLU A 292 14.18 -15.66 -27.71
N VAL A 293 13.52 -15.77 -26.55
CA VAL A 293 14.04 -16.47 -25.39
C VAL A 293 13.06 -17.56 -24.96
N ASP A 294 13.52 -18.54 -24.20
CA ASP A 294 12.63 -19.56 -23.66
C ASP A 294 11.80 -18.99 -22.52
N GLU A 295 10.48 -19.19 -22.56
CA GLU A 295 9.57 -18.75 -21.50
C GLU A 295 9.49 -19.83 -20.42
N LEU A 296 10.31 -19.67 -19.38
CA LEU A 296 10.48 -20.70 -18.36
C LEU A 296 9.21 -21.00 -17.54
N ASP A 297 8.29 -20.02 -17.41
CA ASP A 297 7.19 -20.11 -16.46
C ASP A 297 5.82 -20.41 -17.10
N LEU A 298 5.66 -20.09 -18.39
CA LEU A 298 4.49 -20.43 -19.19
C LEU A 298 4.78 -21.54 -20.22
N GLY A 299 6.05 -21.81 -20.51
CA GLY A 299 6.47 -22.71 -21.57
C GLY A 299 6.51 -22.04 -22.95
N GLY A 300 7.27 -22.63 -23.87
CA GLY A 300 7.39 -22.16 -25.25
C GLY A 300 8.42 -21.02 -25.43
N ARG A 301 8.24 -20.25 -26.50
CA ARG A 301 9.13 -19.18 -26.93
C ARG A 301 8.50 -17.83 -26.64
N TRP A 302 9.28 -16.92 -26.08
CA TRP A 302 8.91 -15.53 -25.81
C TRP A 302 9.69 -14.57 -26.69
N ARG A 303 9.00 -13.95 -27.65
CA ARG A 303 9.52 -12.85 -28.45
C ARG A 303 9.39 -11.55 -27.68
N ARG A 304 10.51 -10.89 -27.37
CA ARG A 304 10.56 -9.63 -26.60
C ARG A 304 11.50 -8.61 -27.22
N ALA A 305 11.26 -7.34 -26.92
CA ALA A 305 12.20 -6.28 -27.29
C ALA A 305 13.56 -6.52 -26.61
N ARG A 306 14.61 -6.55 -27.42
CA ARG A 306 15.98 -6.80 -26.98
C ARG A 306 16.49 -5.62 -26.15
N ARG A 307 17.17 -5.93 -25.06
CA ARG A 307 17.79 -4.94 -24.16
C ARG A 307 19.21 -5.34 -23.80
N SER A 308 20.03 -4.35 -23.48
CA SER A 308 21.42 -4.54 -23.08
C SER A 308 21.70 -3.83 -21.75
N PRO A 309 22.37 -4.47 -20.79
CA PRO A 309 22.86 -3.78 -19.61
C PRO A 309 24.04 -2.88 -20.03
N VAL A 310 23.99 -1.61 -19.66
CA VAL A 310 24.95 -0.60 -20.14
C VAL A 310 25.79 0.02 -19.03
N LEU A 311 25.31 -0.07 -17.79
CA LEU A 311 26.01 0.47 -16.62
C LEU A 311 25.60 -0.27 -15.35
N ILE A 312 26.56 -0.52 -14.48
CA ILE A 312 26.35 -1.05 -13.13
C ILE A 312 26.83 0.01 -12.14
N ARG A 313 25.92 0.45 -11.26
CA ARG A 313 26.26 1.27 -10.09
C ARG A 313 26.40 0.32 -8.90
N TYR A 314 27.53 0.33 -8.21
CA TYR A 314 27.83 -0.63 -7.15
C TYR A 314 28.67 -0.01 -6.02
N ALA A 315 28.84 -0.73 -4.92
CA ALA A 315 29.79 -0.38 -3.86
C ALA A 315 30.67 -1.56 -3.50
N VAL A 316 31.89 -1.26 -3.06
CA VAL A 316 32.87 -2.25 -2.64
C VAL A 316 33.19 -1.99 -1.16
N PRO A 317 33.18 -3.01 -0.30
CA PRO A 317 33.62 -2.86 1.08
C PRO A 317 35.01 -2.22 1.17
N GLY A 318 35.14 -1.18 2.01
CA GLY A 318 36.37 -0.41 2.19
C GLY A 318 36.62 0.69 1.15
N ILE A 319 35.76 0.84 0.12
CA ILE A 319 35.81 2.00 -0.80
C ILE A 319 34.65 2.95 -0.47
N ALA A 320 34.98 4.23 -0.27
CA ALA A 320 33.97 5.24 0.01
C ALA A 320 33.09 5.53 -1.22
N GLY A 321 31.77 5.59 -1.01
CA GLY A 321 30.81 5.98 -2.03
C GLY A 321 30.34 4.82 -2.93
N ARG A 322 29.80 5.19 -4.10
CA ARG A 322 29.35 4.24 -5.13
C ARG A 322 30.20 4.45 -6.38
N LEU A 323 30.54 3.35 -7.04
CA LEU A 323 31.32 3.27 -8.27
C LEU A 323 30.43 2.95 -9.46
N GLU A 324 30.93 3.20 -10.67
CA GLU A 324 30.29 2.84 -11.93
C GLU A 324 31.24 2.03 -12.80
N LYS A 325 30.71 1.01 -13.46
CA LYS A 325 31.40 0.27 -14.52
C LYS A 325 30.44 -0.04 -15.65
N ARG A 326 30.99 -0.31 -16.83
CA ARG A 326 30.28 -1.04 -17.88
C ARG A 326 30.25 -2.52 -17.47
N PRO A 327 29.14 -3.24 -17.68
CA PRO A 327 29.12 -4.69 -17.47
C PRO A 327 30.25 -5.37 -18.25
N ASP A 328 30.99 -6.25 -17.58
CA ASP A 328 32.02 -7.08 -18.20
C ASP A 328 31.49 -8.49 -18.54
N ALA A 329 32.37 -9.39 -18.99
CA ALA A 329 31.99 -10.75 -19.36
C ALA A 329 31.43 -11.56 -18.17
N ASP A 330 31.96 -11.36 -16.96
CA ASP A 330 31.49 -12.05 -15.75
C ASP A 330 30.09 -11.57 -15.36
N ASP A 331 29.83 -10.26 -15.48
CA ASP A 331 28.51 -9.67 -15.24
C ASP A 331 27.46 -10.19 -16.23
N LEU A 332 27.81 -10.28 -17.51
CA LEU A 332 26.94 -10.81 -18.56
C LEU A 332 26.66 -12.31 -18.36
N ALA A 333 27.70 -13.10 -18.05
CA ALA A 333 27.54 -14.52 -17.76
C ALA A 333 26.65 -14.75 -16.53
N ARG A 334 26.75 -13.91 -15.50
CA ARG A 334 25.87 -13.96 -14.32
C ARG A 334 24.43 -13.63 -14.67
N ILE A 335 24.19 -12.62 -15.51
CA ILE A 335 22.85 -12.28 -15.99
C ILE A 335 22.25 -13.47 -16.75
N ASP A 336 23.00 -14.07 -17.67
CA ASP A 336 22.55 -15.23 -18.45
C ASP A 336 22.26 -16.44 -17.55
N GLN A 337 23.09 -16.68 -16.53
CA GLN A 337 22.85 -17.70 -15.52
C GLN A 337 21.52 -17.46 -14.81
N ILE A 338 21.26 -16.23 -14.37
CA ILE A 338 20.03 -15.86 -13.65
C ILE A 338 18.80 -16.00 -14.55
N ASP A 339 18.89 -15.56 -15.79
CA ASP A 339 17.79 -15.62 -16.77
C ASP A 339 17.34 -17.07 -17.06
N ARG A 340 18.20 -18.06 -16.79
CA ARG A 340 17.91 -19.51 -16.93
C ARG A 340 17.37 -20.17 -15.66
N LEU A 341 17.34 -19.48 -14.52
CA LEU A 341 16.85 -20.06 -13.27
C LEU A 341 15.33 -20.19 -13.28
N ARG A 342 14.82 -21.37 -12.92
CA ARG A 342 13.39 -21.55 -12.60
C ARG A 342 13.12 -21.09 -11.16
N GLY A 343 12.04 -20.34 -10.96
CA GLY A 343 11.64 -19.90 -9.63
C GLY A 343 10.95 -21.02 -8.86
N GLY A 344 11.26 -21.16 -7.56
CA GLY A 344 10.55 -22.08 -6.65
C GLY A 344 9.35 -21.44 -5.95
N ALA A 345 9.33 -20.11 -5.82
CA ALA A 345 8.25 -19.37 -5.16
C ALA A 345 7.21 -18.85 -6.17
N TRP A 346 5.95 -18.75 -5.72
CA TRP A 346 4.86 -18.23 -6.54
C TRP A 346 5.02 -16.75 -6.86
N PHE A 347 4.67 -16.37 -8.09
CA PHE A 347 4.47 -15.00 -8.56
C PHE A 347 3.34 -14.97 -9.61
N PRO A 348 2.69 -13.81 -9.85
CA PRO A 348 1.61 -13.71 -10.82
C PRO A 348 2.13 -13.90 -12.24
N ARG A 349 1.46 -14.78 -12.99
CA ARG A 349 1.77 -15.12 -14.39
C ARG A 349 0.62 -14.77 -15.34
N ASP A 350 -0.38 -14.06 -14.83
CA ASP A 350 -1.60 -13.74 -15.56
C ASP A 350 -1.30 -12.80 -16.72
N ARG A 351 -2.03 -13.00 -17.83
CA ARG A 351 -2.00 -12.07 -18.95
C ARG A 351 -2.69 -10.78 -18.52
N LEU A 352 -2.14 -9.64 -18.94
CA LEU A 352 -2.73 -8.35 -18.66
C LEU A 352 -4.14 -8.24 -19.27
N PRO A 353 -5.12 -7.66 -18.55
CA PRO A 353 -6.48 -7.53 -19.05
C PRO A 353 -6.53 -6.59 -20.26
N PRO A 354 -7.56 -6.69 -21.12
CA PRO A 354 -7.72 -5.80 -22.27
C PRO A 354 -7.79 -4.34 -21.84
N GLY A 355 -7.08 -3.46 -22.55
CA GLY A 355 -7.08 -2.02 -22.32
C GLY A 355 -5.93 -1.35 -23.05
N GLU A 356 -6.11 -0.10 -23.47
CA GLU A 356 -5.08 0.66 -24.20
C GLU A 356 -3.80 0.78 -23.37
N GLU A 357 -3.88 1.39 -22.18
CA GLU A 357 -2.74 1.52 -21.28
C GLU A 357 -2.33 0.19 -20.64
N THR A 358 -3.27 -0.73 -20.40
CA THR A 358 -2.99 -2.00 -19.76
C THR A 358 -2.22 -2.97 -20.67
N ARG A 359 -2.45 -2.93 -21.99
CA ARG A 359 -1.73 -3.76 -22.99
C ARG A 359 -0.80 -2.96 -23.90
N ARG A 360 -0.46 -1.72 -23.54
CA ARG A 360 0.40 -0.82 -24.33
C ARG A 360 1.78 -1.38 -24.69
N ASN A 361 2.25 -2.40 -23.96
CA ASN A 361 3.58 -3.00 -24.13
C ASN A 361 3.54 -4.39 -24.79
N ASP A 362 2.37 -4.83 -25.28
CA ASP A 362 2.24 -6.10 -26.01
C ASP A 362 3.15 -6.10 -27.26
N ASP A 363 3.30 -4.94 -27.92
CA ASP A 363 4.20 -4.73 -29.07
C ASP A 363 5.68 -4.99 -28.74
N ALA A 364 6.08 -4.72 -27.50
CA ALA A 364 7.41 -4.96 -26.94
C ALA A 364 7.55 -6.37 -26.33
N GLY A 365 6.49 -7.17 -26.34
CA GLY A 365 6.45 -8.52 -25.77
C GLY A 365 6.18 -8.57 -24.26
N LEU A 366 5.75 -7.48 -23.61
CA LEU A 366 5.44 -7.48 -22.18
C LEU A 366 3.94 -7.71 -21.95
N THR A 367 3.52 -8.96 -22.12
CA THR A 367 2.11 -9.38 -22.17
C THR A 367 1.56 -9.88 -20.83
N HIS A 368 2.42 -10.37 -19.93
CA HIS A 368 2.04 -10.93 -18.63
C HIS A 368 2.65 -10.14 -17.47
N VAL A 369 2.07 -10.25 -16.28
CA VAL A 369 2.50 -9.48 -15.09
C VAL A 369 3.99 -9.66 -14.80
N HIS A 370 4.50 -10.89 -14.83
CA HIS A 370 5.91 -11.17 -14.54
C HIS A 370 6.89 -10.61 -15.57
N HIS A 371 6.43 -10.27 -16.79
CA HIS A 371 7.28 -9.64 -17.81
C HIS A 371 7.73 -8.22 -17.39
N PHE A 372 7.10 -7.60 -16.41
CA PHE A 372 7.48 -6.28 -15.89
C PHE A 372 8.65 -6.31 -14.90
N TYR A 373 9.30 -7.46 -14.72
CA TYR A 373 10.43 -7.64 -13.80
C TYR A 373 11.59 -8.32 -14.50
N THR A 374 12.82 -7.93 -14.20
CA THR A 374 13.98 -8.75 -14.58
C THR A 374 13.94 -10.07 -13.81
N ARG A 375 14.54 -11.13 -14.36
CA ARG A 375 14.47 -12.46 -13.74
C ARG A 375 15.01 -12.41 -12.31
N ARG A 376 16.15 -11.74 -12.12
CA ARG A 376 16.74 -11.42 -10.82
C ARG A 376 15.72 -10.84 -9.82
N ASN A 377 15.06 -9.74 -10.19
CA ASN A 377 14.14 -9.06 -9.28
C ASN A 377 12.84 -9.84 -9.06
N LEU A 378 12.35 -10.55 -10.08
CA LEU A 378 11.19 -11.43 -9.95
C LEU A 378 11.43 -12.52 -8.91
N LEU A 379 12.58 -13.21 -8.99
CA LEU A 379 12.96 -14.27 -8.05
C LEU A 379 13.10 -13.72 -6.62
N ALA A 380 13.79 -12.59 -6.44
CA ALA A 380 13.96 -11.97 -5.13
C ALA A 380 12.61 -11.54 -4.51
N LEU A 381 11.73 -10.92 -5.29
CA LEU A 381 10.40 -10.51 -4.82
C LEU A 381 9.51 -11.71 -4.49
N ALA A 382 9.55 -12.78 -5.30
CA ALA A 382 8.80 -14.00 -5.05
C ALA A 382 9.27 -14.68 -3.74
N ALA A 383 10.59 -14.78 -3.52
CA ALA A 383 11.18 -15.35 -2.31
C ALA A 383 10.86 -14.53 -1.05
N LEU A 384 10.91 -13.19 -1.15
CA LEU A 384 10.48 -12.30 -0.07
C LEU A 384 9.00 -12.48 0.24
N ARG A 385 8.13 -12.47 -0.78
CA ARG A 385 6.69 -12.66 -0.60
C ARG A 385 6.37 -13.99 0.10
N ALA A 386 7.02 -15.08 -0.33
CA ALA A 386 6.80 -16.41 0.22
C ALA A 386 7.09 -16.50 1.72
N ARG A 387 8.08 -15.75 2.21
CA ARG A 387 8.43 -15.67 3.65
C ARG A 387 7.62 -14.63 4.41
N ILE A 388 7.22 -13.54 3.75
CA ILE A 388 6.45 -12.46 4.36
C ILE A 388 5.01 -12.89 4.64
N TRP A 389 4.33 -13.50 3.67
CA TRP A 389 2.88 -13.76 3.78
C TRP A 389 2.51 -14.62 5.00
N PRO A 390 3.19 -15.75 5.26
CA PRO A 390 2.91 -16.56 6.45
C PRO A 390 3.26 -15.85 7.77
N ALA A 391 4.21 -14.92 7.74
CA ALA A 391 4.64 -14.17 8.92
C ALA A 391 3.77 -12.92 9.21
N MET A 392 2.78 -12.62 8.37
CA MET A 392 1.92 -11.45 8.56
C MET A 392 0.97 -11.59 9.75
N ASP A 393 0.63 -12.81 10.17
CA ASP A 393 -0.17 -13.03 11.38
C ASP A 393 0.60 -12.60 12.63
N GLU A 394 1.92 -12.81 12.62
CA GLU A 394 2.80 -12.39 13.71
C GLU A 394 3.20 -10.92 13.62
N ALA A 395 3.57 -10.45 12.42
CA ALA A 395 4.02 -9.09 12.19
C ALA A 395 3.29 -8.47 10.98
N PRO A 396 2.06 -7.95 11.17
CA PRO A 396 1.23 -7.51 10.06
C PRO A 396 1.83 -6.35 9.24
N ALA A 397 2.74 -5.57 9.82
CA ALA A 397 3.48 -4.51 9.13
C ALA A 397 4.39 -5.03 7.99
N LEU A 398 4.70 -6.32 7.95
CA LEU A 398 5.46 -6.94 6.85
C LEU A 398 4.76 -6.78 5.48
N GLY A 399 3.43 -6.76 5.45
CA GLY A 399 2.68 -6.50 4.21
C GLY A 399 2.94 -5.10 3.65
N MET A 400 2.97 -4.08 4.53
CA MET A 400 3.31 -2.70 4.16
C MET A 400 4.78 -2.57 3.75
N TRP A 401 5.67 -3.30 4.42
CA TRP A 401 7.08 -3.37 4.04
C TRP A 401 7.24 -3.91 2.62
N PHE A 402 6.53 -4.99 2.27
CA PHE A 402 6.54 -5.53 0.91
C PHE A 402 6.05 -4.52 -0.13
N THR A 403 4.85 -3.95 0.06
CA THR A 403 4.24 -3.06 -0.95
C THR A 403 5.04 -1.76 -1.13
N SER A 404 5.60 -1.20 -0.05
CA SER A 404 6.40 0.04 -0.10
C SER A 404 7.77 -0.12 -0.78
N ALA A 405 8.32 -1.34 -0.79
CA ALA A 405 9.58 -1.67 -1.47
C ALA A 405 9.36 -2.23 -2.88
N HIS A 406 8.28 -2.99 -3.09
CA HIS A 406 7.94 -3.68 -4.34
C HIS A 406 7.91 -2.76 -5.57
N ALA A 407 7.39 -1.54 -5.43
CA ALA A 407 7.33 -0.56 -6.53
C ALA A 407 8.71 -0.27 -7.15
N TRP A 408 9.79 -0.44 -6.38
CA TRP A 408 11.17 -0.25 -6.83
C TRP A 408 11.80 -1.49 -7.49
N GLY A 409 11.12 -2.63 -7.53
CA GLY A 409 11.63 -3.85 -8.17
C GLY A 409 11.28 -4.00 -9.65
N THR A 410 10.46 -3.10 -10.21
CA THR A 410 9.88 -3.22 -11.56
C THR A 410 10.78 -2.62 -12.65
N ARG A 411 10.56 -3.05 -13.90
CA ARG A 411 11.13 -2.48 -15.13
C ARG A 411 10.54 -1.10 -15.49
N LEU A 412 9.50 -0.64 -14.77
CA LEU A 412 8.90 0.69 -14.95
C LEU A 412 9.77 1.80 -14.36
N ASN A 413 10.73 1.43 -13.51
CA ASN A 413 11.73 2.37 -13.02
C ASN A 413 12.57 2.90 -14.16
N ARG A 414 12.72 4.22 -14.21
CA ARG A 414 13.46 4.92 -15.28
C ARG A 414 14.60 5.74 -14.71
N LEU A 415 15.64 5.90 -15.53
CA LEU A 415 16.70 6.83 -15.24
C LEU A 415 16.18 8.26 -15.42
N LEU A 416 16.30 9.08 -14.38
CA LEU A 416 16.08 10.52 -14.47
C LEU A 416 17.39 11.17 -14.93
N LEU A 417 17.58 11.28 -16.26
CA LEU A 417 18.86 11.70 -16.84
C LEU A 417 19.36 13.05 -16.30
N SER A 418 18.47 14.03 -16.17
CA SER A 418 18.83 15.34 -15.61
C SER A 418 19.45 15.19 -14.22
N ASN A 419 18.81 14.43 -13.34
CA ASN A 419 19.28 14.18 -11.97
C ASN A 419 20.60 13.38 -11.96
N TYR A 420 20.72 12.39 -12.84
CA TYR A 420 21.92 11.57 -12.97
C TYR A 420 23.16 12.40 -13.36
N PHE A 421 23.05 13.25 -14.40
CA PHE A 421 24.18 14.06 -14.85
C PHE A 421 24.45 15.30 -13.99
N GLN A 422 23.39 15.96 -13.51
CA GLN A 422 23.53 17.16 -12.67
C GLN A 422 23.79 16.85 -11.20
N ARG A 423 23.78 15.57 -10.80
CA ARG A 423 23.92 15.09 -9.42
C ARG A 423 22.93 15.76 -8.47
N ARG A 424 21.68 15.91 -8.92
CA ARG A 424 20.58 16.54 -8.15
C ARG A 424 19.54 15.49 -7.76
N GLY A 425 19.21 15.39 -6.49
CA GLY A 425 18.13 14.53 -5.99
C GLY A 425 18.29 13.04 -6.35
N GLY A 426 17.18 12.31 -6.35
CA GLY A 426 17.17 10.89 -6.71
C GLY A 426 17.28 10.66 -8.23
N VAL A 427 18.16 9.75 -8.65
CA VAL A 427 18.40 9.46 -10.09
C VAL A 427 17.41 8.45 -10.70
N ILE A 428 16.54 7.87 -9.86
CA ILE A 428 15.60 6.81 -10.25
C ILE A 428 14.18 7.31 -10.04
N GLY A 429 13.40 7.35 -11.11
CA GLY A 429 11.97 7.62 -11.05
C GLY A 429 11.17 6.32 -11.07
N GLN A 430 10.25 6.16 -10.12
CA GLN A 430 9.28 5.05 -10.08
C GLN A 430 8.23 5.18 -11.20
N THR A 431 7.33 4.21 -11.32
CA THR A 431 6.20 4.20 -12.27
C THR A 431 5.56 5.56 -12.49
N LEU A 432 5.35 5.94 -13.75
CA LEU A 432 4.57 7.12 -14.12
C LEU A 432 3.09 6.88 -13.79
N GLN A 433 2.46 7.83 -13.12
CA GLN A 433 1.05 7.71 -12.74
C GLN A 433 0.17 7.57 -13.99
N GLY A 434 -0.82 6.67 -13.92
CA GLY A 434 -1.79 6.44 -15.00
C GLY A 434 -1.27 5.62 -16.18
N THR A 435 -0.05 5.08 -16.14
CA THR A 435 0.52 4.33 -17.27
C THR A 435 1.47 3.21 -16.86
N LEU A 436 1.52 2.13 -17.66
CA LEU A 436 2.53 1.06 -17.58
C LEU A 436 3.73 1.34 -18.48
N TYR A 437 4.22 2.58 -18.52
CA TYR A 437 5.34 2.98 -19.38
C TYR A 437 6.67 2.33 -18.97
N VAL A 438 7.26 1.54 -19.87
CA VAL A 438 8.64 1.02 -19.74
C VAL A 438 9.58 1.92 -20.55
N SER A 439 10.52 2.55 -19.86
CA SER A 439 11.51 3.44 -20.46
C SER A 439 12.56 2.67 -21.27
N SER A 440 12.98 3.23 -22.41
CA SER A 440 14.16 2.73 -23.16
C SER A 440 15.46 2.80 -22.36
N LEU A 441 15.47 3.56 -21.26
CA LEU A 441 16.52 3.57 -20.24
C LEU A 441 15.87 3.21 -18.90
N SER A 442 15.78 1.91 -18.64
CA SER A 442 15.14 1.35 -17.45
C SER A 442 16.18 1.01 -16.38
N VAL A 443 15.81 1.13 -15.10
CA VAL A 443 16.72 0.91 -13.98
C VAL A 443 16.26 -0.29 -13.17
N GLU A 444 17.04 -1.37 -13.22
CA GLU A 444 16.88 -2.50 -12.32
C GLU A 444 17.54 -2.17 -10.97
N THR A 445 16.74 -1.92 -9.93
CA THR A 445 17.29 -1.66 -8.59
C THR A 445 17.52 -2.94 -7.81
N ASN A 446 18.46 -2.93 -6.87
CA ASN A 446 18.67 -4.03 -5.93
C ASN A 446 17.49 -4.15 -4.96
N VAL A 447 16.67 -5.19 -5.13
CA VAL A 447 15.49 -5.45 -4.29
C VAL A 447 15.87 -5.61 -2.82
N LEU A 448 16.95 -6.34 -2.51
CA LEU A 448 17.38 -6.58 -1.13
C LEU A 448 17.79 -5.28 -0.43
N GLU A 449 18.48 -4.39 -1.14
CA GLU A 449 18.81 -3.06 -0.63
C GLU A 449 17.55 -2.20 -0.42
N ARG A 450 16.58 -2.24 -1.34
CA ARG A 450 15.30 -1.51 -1.19
C ARG A 450 14.53 -1.96 0.03
N PHE A 451 14.45 -3.27 0.26
CA PHE A 451 13.79 -3.83 1.43
C PHE A 451 14.54 -3.44 2.71
N ARG A 452 15.89 -3.51 2.73
CA ARG A 452 16.71 -3.08 3.87
C ARG A 452 16.45 -1.62 4.27
N LEU A 453 16.42 -0.71 3.30
CA LEU A 453 16.17 0.72 3.55
C LEU A 453 14.79 0.98 4.15
N ARG A 454 13.80 0.11 3.89
CA ARG A 454 12.44 0.28 4.37
C ARG A 454 12.21 -0.21 5.81
N ILE A 455 13.09 -1.06 6.36
CA ILE A 455 12.96 -1.58 7.73
C ILE A 455 12.86 -0.44 8.74
N ALA A 456 13.72 0.57 8.63
CA ALA A 456 13.68 1.71 9.56
C ALA A 456 12.47 2.64 9.33
N SER A 457 11.85 2.63 8.15
CA SER A 457 10.78 3.60 7.80
C SER A 457 9.37 3.13 8.11
N VAL A 458 9.10 1.83 7.99
CA VAL A 458 7.74 1.25 8.15
C VAL A 458 7.20 1.44 9.58
N PRO A 459 7.97 1.24 10.66
CA PRO A 459 7.44 1.36 12.03
C PRO A 459 7.00 2.77 12.43
N HIS A 460 7.42 3.81 11.70
CA HIS A 460 7.02 5.19 11.96
C HIS A 460 5.71 5.60 11.28
N THR A 461 5.09 4.69 10.51
CA THR A 461 3.86 4.97 9.75
C THR A 461 2.59 4.44 10.41
N ALA A 462 2.71 3.70 11.51
CA ALA A 462 1.60 3.19 12.30
C ALA A 462 1.65 3.78 13.73
N PRO A 463 0.49 3.99 14.38
CA PRO A 463 0.48 4.55 15.72
C PRO A 463 1.20 3.60 16.71
N ARG A 464 2.04 4.21 17.54
CA ARG A 464 2.67 3.52 18.68
C ARG A 464 1.68 3.54 19.84
N ARG A 465 1.37 2.38 20.41
CA ARG A 465 0.98 2.34 21.82
C ARG A 465 2.27 2.42 22.62
N THR A 466 2.42 3.45 23.43
CA THR A 466 3.49 3.52 24.44
C THR A 466 3.20 2.55 25.56
#